data_AF-A0A960BGL0-F1
#
_entry.id   AF-A0A960BGL0-F1
#
_cell.length_a   1.000
_cell.length_b   1.000
_cell.length_c   1.000
_cell.angle_alpha   90.00
_cell.angle_beta   90.00
_cell.angle_gamma   90.00
#
_symmetry.space_group_name_H-M   'P 1'
#
loop_
_entity.id
_entity.type
_entity.pdbx_description
1 polymer ?
#
loop_
_entity_poly.entity_id
_entity_poly.type
_entity_poly.pdbx_seq_one_letter_code
_entity_poly.pdbx_strand_id
1 'polypeptide(L)'
;MGRPGLLGTMARTAVVAGTATATAGAVRNRQANKQAQKQAEADQQAQQQAAAQQAQQQAAAPAAQSAGGISEDTIAKLKQLADLKSAGVLSEEEFAAAKAKLLGV
;
A
#
# COMPACT_ATOMS: atom_id res chain seq x y z
N MET A 1 74.62 25.32 11.37
CA MET A 1 73.47 25.85 10.58
C MET A 1 73.30 25.02 9.31
N GLY A 2 72.50 23.96 9.36
CA GLY A 2 72.17 23.15 8.18
C GLY A 2 70.89 23.69 7.53
N ARG A 3 70.96 24.09 6.26
CA ARG A 3 69.82 24.64 5.51
C ARG A 3 68.87 23.49 5.13
N PRO A 4 67.59 23.50 5.53
CA PRO A 4 66.65 22.46 5.14
C PRO A 4 66.37 22.53 3.63
N GLY A 5 66.62 21.42 2.94
CA GLY A 5 66.61 21.34 1.47
C GLY A 5 65.22 21.29 0.84
N LEU A 6 65.15 21.74 -0.41
CA LEU A 6 63.97 21.82 -1.28
C LEU A 6 63.28 20.47 -1.56
N LEU A 7 63.92 19.34 -1.25
CA LEU A 7 63.30 18.02 -1.33
C LEU A 7 62.24 17.80 -0.22
N GLY A 8 62.39 18.45 0.93
CA GLY A 8 61.44 18.31 2.05
C GLY A 8 60.09 19.00 1.80
N THR A 9 60.06 20.01 0.93
CA THR A 9 58.85 20.81 0.66
C THR A 9 57.97 20.17 -0.41
N MET A 10 58.54 19.48 -1.41
CA MET A 10 57.78 18.79 -2.46
C MET A 10 57.12 17.48 -1.98
N ALA A 11 57.73 16.75 -1.03
CA ALA A 11 57.12 15.55 -0.47
C ALA A 11 55.85 15.87 0.36
N ARG A 12 55.77 17.06 0.97
CA ARG A 12 54.65 17.44 1.84
C ARG A 12 53.41 17.92 1.07
N THR A 13 53.57 18.49 -0.12
CA THR A 13 52.45 18.95 -0.96
C THR A 13 51.71 17.79 -1.62
N ALA A 14 52.40 16.70 -1.98
CA ALA A 14 51.75 15.50 -2.54
C ALA A 14 50.78 14.82 -1.55
N VAL A 15 51.15 14.78 -0.26
CA VAL A 15 50.33 14.16 0.80
C VAL A 15 49.14 15.05 1.20
N VAL A 16 49.33 16.37 1.21
CA VAL A 16 48.26 17.33 1.54
C VAL A 16 47.28 17.50 0.37
N ALA A 17 47.74 17.44 -0.88
CA ALA A 17 46.87 17.47 -2.05
C ALA A 17 46.05 16.17 -2.22
N GLY A 18 46.64 15.00 -1.92
CA GLY A 18 45.97 13.70 -2.06
C GLY A 18 44.76 13.50 -1.16
N THR A 19 44.69 14.17 0.00
CA THR A 19 43.57 14.05 0.95
C THR A 19 42.45 15.08 0.72
N ALA A 20 42.77 16.21 0.06
CA ALA A 20 41.79 17.23 -0.34
C ALA A 20 40.86 16.74 -1.48
N THR A 21 41.39 15.99 -2.45
CA THR A 21 40.58 15.40 -3.53
C THR A 21 39.71 14.22 -3.03
N ALA A 22 40.18 13.48 -2.04
CA ALA A 22 39.44 12.35 -1.46
C ALA A 22 38.20 12.80 -0.67
N THR A 23 38.27 13.91 0.07
CA THR A 23 37.15 14.47 0.82
C THR A 23 36.15 15.20 -0.08
N ALA A 24 36.62 15.90 -1.12
CA ALA A 24 35.74 16.51 -2.13
C ALA A 24 34.93 15.46 -2.92
N GLY A 25 35.55 14.32 -3.27
CA GLY A 25 34.86 13.18 -3.88
C GLY A 25 33.84 12.53 -2.95
N ALA A 26 34.16 12.37 -1.67
CA ALA A 26 33.26 11.80 -0.67
C ALA A 26 32.02 12.68 -0.42
N VAL A 27 32.18 14.00 -0.34
CA VAL A 27 31.05 14.94 -0.17
C VAL A 27 30.20 14.99 -1.44
N ARG A 28 30.81 14.98 -2.62
CA ARG A 28 30.07 14.94 -3.89
C ARG A 28 29.27 13.65 -4.06
N ASN A 29 29.85 12.49 -3.70
CA ASN A 29 29.12 11.23 -3.70
C ASN A 29 28.00 11.21 -2.66
N ARG A 30 28.22 11.78 -1.47
CA ARG A 30 27.17 11.89 -0.44
C ARG A 30 26.04 12.83 -0.86
N GLN A 31 26.34 13.93 -1.56
CA GLN A 31 25.33 14.83 -2.12
C GLN A 31 24.56 14.18 -3.28
N ALA A 32 25.25 13.49 -4.19
CA ALA A 32 24.62 12.76 -5.29
C ALA A 32 23.69 11.65 -4.75
N ASN A 33 24.14 10.89 -3.74
CA ASN A 33 23.32 9.86 -3.12
C ASN A 33 22.12 10.45 -2.35
N LYS A 34 22.29 11.62 -1.72
CA LYS A 34 21.19 12.35 -1.07
C LYS A 34 20.18 12.91 -2.08
N GLN A 35 20.63 13.34 -3.26
CA GLN A 35 19.73 13.76 -4.35
C GLN A 35 18.98 12.57 -4.95
N ALA A 36 19.66 11.44 -5.16
CA ALA A 36 19.03 10.20 -5.61
C ALA A 36 18.00 9.68 -4.60
N GLN A 37 18.31 9.73 -3.29
CA GLN A 37 17.35 9.40 -2.24
C GLN A 37 16.16 10.34 -2.23
N LYS A 38 16.37 11.66 -2.36
CA LYS A 38 15.27 12.64 -2.43
C LYS A 38 14.37 12.43 -3.64
N GLN A 39 14.92 12.04 -4.79
CA GLN A 39 14.12 11.69 -5.97
C GLN A 39 13.30 10.43 -5.72
N ALA A 40 13.91 9.38 -5.16
CA ALA A 40 13.20 8.14 -4.82
C ALA A 40 12.12 8.35 -3.74
N GLU A 41 12.36 9.23 -2.77
CA GLU A 41 11.37 9.61 -1.74
C GLU A 41 10.22 10.43 -2.33
N ALA A 42 10.49 11.34 -3.28
CA ALA A 42 9.47 12.12 -3.96
C ALA A 42 8.55 11.22 -4.81
N ASP A 43 9.12 10.25 -5.54
CA ASP A 43 8.34 9.29 -6.33
C ASP A 43 7.48 8.39 -5.42
N GLN A 44 8.01 7.92 -4.28
CA GLN A 44 7.23 7.14 -3.32
C GLN A 44 6.11 7.95 -2.66
N GLN A 45 6.35 9.23 -2.32
CA GLN A 45 5.30 10.09 -1.75
C GLN A 45 4.18 10.36 -2.76
N ALA A 46 4.51 10.58 -4.04
CA ALA A 46 3.50 10.75 -5.08
C ALA A 46 2.62 9.50 -5.26
N GLN A 47 3.24 8.32 -5.21
CA GLN A 47 2.51 7.04 -5.34
C GLN A 47 1.61 6.75 -4.13
N GLN A 48 2.06 7.08 -2.91
CA GLN A 48 1.24 6.92 -1.69
C GLN A 48 0.04 7.88 -1.67
N GLN A 49 0.20 9.12 -2.14
CA GLN A 49 -0.91 10.08 -2.21
C GLN A 49 -1.96 9.66 -3.26
N ALA A 50 -1.54 9.13 -4.41
CA ALA A 50 -2.46 8.59 -5.41
C ALA A 50 -3.24 7.37 -4.88
N ALA A 51 -2.55 6.45 -4.19
CA ALA A 51 -3.20 5.28 -3.58
C ALA A 51 -4.19 5.67 -2.47
N ALA A 52 -3.89 6.68 -1.66
CA ALA A 52 -4.79 7.17 -0.61
C ALA A 52 -6.08 7.80 -1.18
N GLN A 53 -5.98 8.57 -2.27
CA GLN A 53 -7.16 9.12 -2.95
C GLN A 53 -8.03 8.02 -3.58
N GLN A 54 -7.41 7.00 -4.16
CA GLN A 54 -8.14 5.87 -4.74
C GLN A 54 -8.83 5.02 -3.66
N ALA A 55 -8.21 4.85 -2.49
CA ALA A 55 -8.83 4.17 -1.34
C ALA A 55 -10.05 4.92 -0.77
N GLN A 56 -10.04 6.26 -0.77
CA GLN A 56 -11.22 7.05 -0.36
C GLN A 56 -12.38 6.98 -1.35
N GLN A 57 -12.14 6.79 -2.65
CA GLN A 57 -13.21 6.55 -3.62
C GLN A 57 -13.77 5.12 -3.56
N GLN A 58 -12.96 4.13 -3.18
CA GLN A 58 -13.43 2.75 -2.98
C GLN A 58 -14.29 2.61 -1.70
N ALA A 59 -14.06 3.44 -0.69
CA ALA A 59 -14.88 3.49 0.53
C ALA A 59 -16.25 4.19 0.33
N ALA A 60 -16.47 4.81 -0.84
CA ALA A 60 -17.74 5.40 -1.25
C ALA A 60 -18.36 4.70 -2.47
N ALA A 61 -17.89 3.50 -2.82
CA ALA A 61 -18.73 2.58 -3.57
C ALA A 61 -19.78 2.08 -2.58
N PRO A 62 -21.08 2.38 -2.76
CA PRO A 62 -22.08 1.54 -2.14
C PRO A 62 -21.70 0.13 -2.57
N ALA A 63 -21.63 -0.80 -1.62
CA ALA A 63 -21.76 -2.19 -1.97
C ALA A 63 -22.84 -2.24 -3.06
N ALA A 64 -22.49 -2.74 -4.24
CA ALA A 64 -23.50 -3.17 -5.19
C ALA A 64 -24.21 -4.33 -4.51
N GLN A 65 -25.02 -4.00 -3.50
CA GLN A 65 -26.19 -4.74 -3.12
C GLN A 65 -27.00 -4.68 -4.41
N SER A 66 -26.89 -5.80 -5.12
CA SER A 66 -27.75 -6.22 -6.19
C SER A 66 -29.08 -5.48 -6.10
N ALA A 67 -29.36 -4.73 -7.16
CA ALA A 67 -30.55 -3.93 -7.37
C ALA A 67 -31.74 -4.41 -6.51
N GLY A 68 -32.31 -3.52 -5.71
CA GLY A 68 -33.34 -3.77 -4.68
C GLY A 68 -34.50 -4.67 -5.13
N GLY A 69 -34.24 -5.97 -5.11
CA GLY A 69 -35.13 -7.04 -5.54
C GLY A 69 -34.67 -8.34 -4.90
N ILE A 70 -35.62 -9.23 -4.65
CA ILE A 70 -35.33 -10.58 -4.15
C ILE A 70 -34.43 -11.26 -5.18
N SER A 71 -33.15 -11.49 -4.83
CA SER A 71 -32.20 -12.24 -5.66
C SER A 71 -32.77 -13.60 -6.07
N GLU A 72 -32.38 -14.12 -7.23
CA GLU A 72 -32.74 -15.50 -7.63
C GLU A 72 -32.36 -16.53 -6.56
N ASP A 73 -31.25 -16.30 -5.85
CA ASP A 73 -30.82 -17.11 -4.70
C ASP A 73 -31.82 -17.11 -3.55
N THR A 74 -32.45 -15.97 -3.24
CA THR A 74 -33.46 -15.90 -2.18
C THR A 74 -34.76 -16.58 -2.63
N ILE A 75 -35.13 -16.49 -3.92
CA ILE A 75 -36.27 -17.25 -4.48
C ILE A 75 -36.01 -18.76 -4.41
N ALA A 76 -34.80 -19.21 -4.77
CA ALA A 76 -34.42 -20.62 -4.73
C ALA A 76 -34.50 -21.19 -3.30
N LYS A 77 -34.01 -20.45 -2.31
CA LYS A 77 -34.10 -20.83 -0.89
C LYS A 77 -35.53 -20.88 -0.37
N LEU A 78 -36.40 -19.94 -0.78
CA LEU A 78 -37.82 -19.97 -0.42
C LEU A 78 -38.52 -21.23 -0.94
N LYS A 79 -38.15 -21.68 -2.15
CA LYS A 79 -38.68 -22.93 -2.73
C LYS A 79 -38.21 -24.15 -1.94
N GLN A 80 -36.92 -24.23 -1.59
CA GLN A 80 -36.38 -25.30 -0.75
C GLN A 80 -37.10 -25.39 0.62
N LEU A 81 -37.36 -24.24 1.26
CA LEU A 81 -38.11 -24.20 2.51
C LEU A 81 -39.55 -24.70 2.35
N ALA A 82 -40.21 -24.41 1.22
CA ALA A 82 -41.55 -24.90 0.93
C ALA A 82 -41.58 -26.42 0.72
N ASP A 83 -40.59 -26.95 0.01
CA ASP A 83 -40.43 -28.40 -0.20
C ASP A 83 -40.24 -29.12 1.13
N LEU A 84 -39.37 -28.59 2.02
CA LEU A 84 -39.14 -29.15 3.35
C LEU A 84 -40.38 -29.09 4.26
N LYS A 85 -41.18 -28.01 4.19
CA LYS A 85 -42.48 -27.93 4.87
C LYS A 85 -43.45 -28.99 4.32
N SER A 86 -43.52 -29.16 3.01
CA SER A 86 -44.42 -30.14 2.38
C SER A 86 -44.05 -31.59 2.71
N ALA A 87 -42.75 -31.85 2.89
CA ALA A 87 -42.22 -33.13 3.34
C ALA A 87 -42.44 -33.38 4.84
N GLY A 88 -42.99 -32.40 5.58
CA GLY A 88 -43.19 -32.49 7.04
C GLY A 88 -41.88 -32.41 7.84
N VAL A 89 -40.77 -32.01 7.21
CA VAL A 89 -39.46 -31.85 7.86
C VAL A 89 -39.40 -30.58 8.68
N LEU A 90 -40.12 -29.54 8.26
CA LEU A 90 -40.25 -28.27 8.97
C LEU A 90 -41.70 -28.05 9.41
N SER A 91 -41.87 -27.54 10.62
CA SER A 91 -43.18 -27.05 11.09
C SER A 91 -43.54 -25.72 10.42
N GLU A 92 -44.81 -25.31 10.51
CA GLU A 92 -45.26 -24.03 9.95
C GLU A 92 -44.57 -22.83 10.61
N GLU A 93 -44.30 -22.96 11.92
CA GLU A 93 -43.63 -21.94 12.73
C GLU A 93 -42.17 -21.77 12.29
N GLU A 94 -41.46 -22.87 12.05
CA GLU A 94 -40.07 -22.86 11.59
C GLU A 94 -39.95 -22.30 10.17
N PHE A 95 -40.89 -22.65 9.29
CA PHE A 95 -40.97 -22.10 7.94
C PHE A 95 -41.17 -20.58 7.94
N ALA A 96 -42.08 -20.07 8.79
CA ALA A 96 -42.34 -18.63 8.91
C ALA A 96 -41.12 -17.87 9.42
N ALA A 97 -40.44 -18.38 10.44
CA ALA A 97 -39.22 -17.78 10.99
C ALA A 97 -38.07 -17.74 9.96
N ALA A 98 -37.86 -18.83 9.21
CA ALA A 98 -36.83 -18.90 8.17
C ALA A 98 -37.13 -17.92 7.02
N LYS A 99 -38.40 -17.80 6.60
CA LYS A 99 -38.82 -16.84 5.58
C LYS A 99 -38.61 -15.39 6.02
N ALA A 100 -38.96 -15.05 7.27
CA ALA A 100 -38.74 -13.70 7.82
C ALA A 100 -37.26 -13.33 7.83
N LYS A 101 -36.41 -14.24 8.33
CA LYS A 101 -34.95 -14.07 8.34
C LYS A 101 -34.36 -13.88 6.94
N LEU A 102 -34.94 -14.55 5.95
CA LEU A 102 -34.46 -14.52 4.57
C LEU A 102 -34.92 -13.28 3.80
N LEU A 103 -36.06 -12.71 4.18
CA LEU A 103 -36.59 -11.45 3.63
C LEU A 103 -36.16 -10.21 4.42
N GLY A 104 -35.56 -10.39 5.60
CA GLY A 104 -35.13 -9.28 6.46
C GLY A 104 -36.30 -8.51 7.08
N VAL A 105 -37.44 -9.18 7.30
CA VAL A 105 -38.68 -8.61 7.87
C VAL A 105 -38.91 -9.05 9.31
#